data_AF-A0AAW0L7R8-F1
#
_entry.id   AF-A0AAW0L7R8-F1
#
_cell.length_a   1.000
_cell.length_b   1.000
_cell.length_c   1.000
_cell.angle_alpha   90.00
_cell.angle_beta   90.00
_cell.angle_gamma   90.00
#
_symmetry.space_group_name_H-M   'P 1'
#
loop_
_entity.id
_entity.type
_entity.pdbx_description
1 polymer ?
#
loop_
_entity_poly.entity_id
_entity_poly.type
_entity_poly.pdbx_seq_one_letter_code
_entity_poly.pdbx_strand_id
1 'polypeptide(L)'
;MDQDKVPHVVFLPLPLSGHVKPMLTLAELLCDASFLITFVNSDYNHDRLERVMDIPAFYNRSPGFRFVTISDGLPLDHNTKGLVMDQDKVPHVVFLPLPLSGNVKPMLALAELLCDASFLITFVNSDYNHDRLERVMDIPAFYNRSPGFRFVSISDGLPLDQPRIGPIIFQLFFNTRTVSKPLLRELLISLGQSTERSPPTCIMYSRWTDVFRY
;
A
#
# COMPACT_ATOMS: atom_id res chain seq x y z
N MET A 1 3.87 -31.88 23.34
CA MET A 1 4.72 -30.75 22.92
C MET A 1 4.13 -30.26 21.62
N ASP A 2 3.44 -29.13 21.68
CA ASP A 2 2.86 -28.49 20.50
C ASP A 2 4.03 -27.99 19.63
N GLN A 3 4.05 -28.34 18.35
CA GLN A 3 5.04 -27.79 17.43
C GLN A 3 4.61 -26.36 17.13
N ASP A 4 5.28 -25.38 17.74
CA ASP A 4 5.12 -23.97 17.38
C ASP A 4 5.37 -23.80 15.87
N LYS A 5 4.30 -23.69 15.11
CA LYS A 5 4.34 -23.60 13.65
C LYS A 5 4.73 -22.18 13.28
N VAL A 6 5.99 -22.00 12.89
CA VAL A 6 6.50 -20.68 12.47
C VAL A 6 5.69 -20.17 11.26
N PRO A 7 5.04 -19.00 11.35
CA PRO A 7 4.22 -18.47 10.28
C PRO A 7 5.09 -18.03 9.08
N HIS A 8 4.69 -18.45 7.88
CA HIS A 8 5.38 -18.13 6.62
C HIS A 8 4.55 -17.18 5.76
N VAL A 9 5.17 -16.09 5.31
CA VAL A 9 4.54 -15.03 4.51
C VAL A 9 5.23 -14.93 3.16
N VAL A 10 4.44 -14.93 2.09
CA VAL A 10 4.92 -14.77 0.72
C VAL A 10 4.55 -13.39 0.19
N PHE A 11 5.55 -12.62 -0.21
CA PHE A 11 5.41 -11.33 -0.87
C PHE A 11 5.47 -11.51 -2.38
N LEU A 12 4.45 -11.01 -3.07
CA LEU A 12 4.34 -10.98 -4.54
C LEU A 12 4.16 -9.52 -4.97
N PRO A 13 5.21 -8.68 -4.88
CA PRO A 13 5.16 -7.31 -5.36
C PRO A 13 4.90 -7.27 -6.87
N LEU A 14 4.18 -6.25 -7.31
CA LEU A 14 4.18 -5.90 -8.73
C LEU A 14 5.61 -5.51 -9.13
N PRO A 15 6.10 -5.92 -10.32
CA PRO A 15 7.49 -5.73 -10.77
C PRO A 15 7.81 -4.28 -11.18
N LEU A 16 7.29 -3.33 -10.41
CA LEU A 16 7.50 -1.89 -10.54
C LEU A 16 8.34 -1.43 -9.34
N SER A 17 9.40 -0.65 -9.59
CA SER A 17 10.38 -0.28 -8.54
C SER A 17 9.74 0.39 -7.31
N GLY A 18 8.68 1.18 -7.51
CA GLY A 18 7.92 1.82 -6.43
C GLY A 18 7.10 0.87 -5.55
N HIS A 19 6.84 -0.36 -5.99
CA HIS A 19 6.12 -1.39 -5.23
C HIS A 19 7.08 -2.38 -4.55
N VAL A 20 8.22 -2.68 -5.17
CA VAL A 20 9.20 -3.63 -4.64
C VAL A 20 9.83 -3.13 -3.35
N LYS A 21 10.32 -1.88 -3.30
CA LYS A 21 11.09 -1.37 -2.15
C LYS A 21 10.26 -1.26 -0.86
N PRO A 22 9.04 -0.68 -0.85
CA PRO A 22 8.23 -0.64 0.37
C PRO A 22 7.81 -2.02 0.86
N MET A 23 7.50 -2.94 -0.07
CA MET A 23 7.15 -4.32 0.28
C MET A 23 8.36 -5.06 0.85
N LEU A 24 9.57 -4.79 0.35
CA LEU A 24 10.81 -5.37 0.88
C LEU A 24 11.07 -4.90 2.32
N THR A 25 10.91 -3.60 2.58
CA THR A 25 11.03 -3.07 3.95
C THR A 25 10.01 -3.71 4.91
N LEU A 26 8.75 -3.88 4.48
CA LEU A 26 7.75 -4.57 5.29
C LEU A 26 8.13 -6.05 5.52
N ALA A 27 8.63 -6.71 4.49
CA ALA A 27 9.05 -8.10 4.56
C ALA A 27 10.23 -8.29 5.53
N GLU A 28 11.19 -7.36 5.56
CA GLU A 28 12.28 -7.34 6.54
C GLU A 28 11.77 -7.21 7.97
N LEU A 29 10.85 -6.27 8.23
CA LEU A 29 10.23 -6.10 9.55
C LEU A 29 9.50 -7.36 10.04
N LEU A 30 8.82 -8.07 9.14
CA LEU A 30 8.17 -9.34 9.50
C LEU A 30 9.21 -10.45 9.76
N CYS A 31 10.31 -10.48 9.01
CA CYS A 31 11.42 -11.40 9.28
C CYS A 31 12.01 -11.17 10.68
N ASP A 32 12.21 -9.90 11.07
CA ASP A 32 12.69 -9.52 12.40
C ASP A 32 11.70 -9.94 13.50
N ALA A 33 10.40 -10.01 13.18
CA ALA A 33 9.33 -10.51 14.05
C ALA A 33 9.20 -12.05 14.06
N SER A 34 10.23 -12.79 13.63
CA SER A 34 10.27 -14.26 13.56
C SER A 34 9.31 -14.92 12.56
N PHE A 35 8.81 -14.19 11.55
CA PHE A 35 8.11 -14.81 10.42
C PHE A 35 9.13 -15.34 9.41
N LEU A 36 8.82 -16.50 8.80
CA LEU A 36 9.52 -16.90 7.59
C LEU A 36 9.01 -16.05 6.43
N ILE A 37 9.89 -15.62 5.55
CA ILE A 37 9.56 -14.71 4.45
C ILE A 37 10.03 -15.31 3.12
N THR A 38 9.16 -15.27 2.12
CA THR A 38 9.54 -15.47 0.72
C THR A 38 9.15 -14.26 -0.09
N PHE A 39 10.13 -13.59 -0.67
CA PHE A 39 9.93 -12.39 -1.47
C PHE A 39 10.17 -12.69 -2.94
N VAL A 40 9.08 -12.69 -3.71
CA VAL A 40 9.10 -13.06 -5.12
C VAL A 40 9.41 -11.83 -5.99
N ASN A 41 10.51 -11.87 -6.73
CA ASN A 41 10.91 -10.85 -7.69
C ASN A 41 10.82 -11.38 -9.12
N SER A 42 10.69 -10.47 -10.09
CA SER A 42 10.99 -10.84 -11.48
C SER A 42 12.50 -10.95 -11.70
N ASP A 43 12.93 -11.75 -12.69
CA ASP A 43 14.35 -11.88 -13.08
C ASP A 43 15.01 -10.50 -13.23
N TYR A 44 14.37 -9.60 -14.00
CA TYR A 44 14.82 -8.23 -14.20
C TYR A 44 14.98 -7.42 -12.90
N ASN A 45 14.04 -7.52 -11.96
CA ASN A 45 14.11 -6.77 -10.71
C ASN A 45 15.12 -7.36 -9.73
N HIS A 46 15.32 -8.68 -9.77
CA HIS A 46 16.33 -9.36 -8.97
C HIS A 46 17.74 -8.97 -9.42
N ASP A 47 18.02 -9.00 -10.73
CA ASP A 47 19.29 -8.55 -11.31
C ASP A 47 19.60 -7.09 -10.93
N ARG A 48 18.57 -6.23 -10.92
CA ARG A 48 18.73 -4.84 -10.50
C ARG A 48 18.97 -4.70 -9.00
N LEU A 49 18.33 -5.53 -8.18
CA LEU A 49 18.51 -5.54 -6.74
C LEU A 49 19.94 -5.97 -6.38
N GLU A 50 20.47 -7.01 -7.02
CA GLU A 50 21.85 -7.47 -6.82
C GLU A 50 22.91 -6.42 -7.15
N ARG A 51 22.63 -5.51 -8.08
CA ARG A 51 23.55 -4.39 -8.41
C ARG A 51 23.65 -3.35 -7.31
N VAL A 52 22.67 -3.27 -6.42
CA VAL A 52 22.58 -2.23 -5.37
C VAL A 52 22.58 -2.79 -3.96
N MET A 53 22.49 -4.12 -3.80
CA MET A 53 22.41 -4.82 -2.53
C MET A 53 23.24 -6.10 -2.58
N ASP A 54 24.08 -6.30 -1.56
CA ASP A 54 24.77 -7.57 -1.32
C ASP A 54 23.79 -8.58 -0.70
N ILE A 55 23.17 -9.40 -1.55
CA ILE A 55 22.19 -10.41 -1.14
C ILE A 55 22.82 -11.47 -0.20
N PRO A 56 24.04 -11.99 -0.44
CA PRO A 56 24.72 -12.86 0.52
C PRO A 56 24.83 -12.25 1.92
N ALA A 57 25.28 -10.99 2.03
CA ALA A 57 25.36 -10.31 3.33
C ALA A 57 23.98 -10.10 3.96
N PHE A 58 22.96 -9.82 3.14
CA PHE A 58 21.59 -9.70 3.58
C PHE A 58 21.06 -11.00 4.23
N TYR A 59 21.29 -12.17 3.63
CA TYR A 59 20.86 -13.44 4.21
C TYR A 59 21.52 -13.76 5.54
N ASN A 60 22.77 -13.31 5.75
CA ASN A 60 23.42 -13.44 7.05
C ASN A 60 22.72 -12.60 8.13
N ARG A 61 22.16 -11.44 7.76
CA ARG A 61 21.41 -10.57 8.67
C ARG A 61 19.97 -11.05 8.90
N SER A 62 19.36 -11.65 7.88
CA SER A 62 17.95 -12.03 7.86
C SER A 62 17.77 -13.50 7.42
N PRO A 63 18.13 -14.49 8.26
CA PRO A 63 18.16 -15.91 7.87
C PRO A 63 16.77 -16.51 7.61
N GLY A 64 15.70 -15.88 8.10
CA GLY A 64 14.31 -16.25 7.82
C GLY A 64 13.79 -15.73 6.47
N PHE A 65 14.61 -14.99 5.73
CA PHE A 65 14.22 -14.31 4.50
C PHE A 65 14.78 -15.02 3.28
N ARG A 66 13.93 -15.26 2.27
CA ARG A 66 14.35 -15.82 0.98
C ARG A 66 13.83 -15.00 -0.19
N PHE A 67 14.70 -14.60 -1.11
CA PHE A 67 14.27 -14.13 -2.43
C PHE A 67 13.98 -15.33 -3.35
N VAL A 68 12.91 -15.23 -4.13
CA VAL A 68 12.58 -16.18 -5.21
C VAL A 68 12.41 -15.39 -6.47
N THR A 69 12.99 -15.89 -7.55
CA THR A 69 12.94 -15.20 -8.84
C THR A 69 12.02 -15.93 -9.79
N ILE A 70 11.20 -15.18 -10.53
CA ILE A 70 10.32 -15.68 -11.58
C ILE A 70 10.51 -14.87 -12.86
N SER A 71 10.36 -15.50 -14.02
CA SER A 71 10.33 -14.75 -15.28
C SER A 71 9.03 -13.96 -15.39
N ASP A 72 9.12 -12.69 -15.80
CA ASP A 72 7.95 -11.86 -16.13
C ASP A 72 7.50 -12.02 -17.59
N GLY A 73 8.19 -12.86 -18.37
CA GLY A 73 7.85 -13.14 -19.77
C GLY A 73 8.15 -12.00 -20.74
N LEU A 74 8.85 -10.95 -20.29
CA LEU A 74 9.23 -9.81 -21.13
C LEU A 74 10.63 -10.03 -21.76
N PRO A 75 10.87 -9.52 -22.98
CA PRO A 75 12.19 -9.57 -23.61
C PRO A 75 13.25 -8.78 -22.82
N LEU A 76 14.41 -9.40 -22.60
CA LEU A 76 15.56 -8.80 -21.88
C LEU A 76 16.18 -7.60 -22.62
N ASP A 77 15.90 -7.44 -23.92
CA ASP A 77 16.53 -6.46 -24.82
C ASP A 77 15.75 -5.15 -24.95
N HIS A 78 14.67 -4.97 -24.19
CA HIS A 78 14.07 -3.67 -24.01
C HIS A 78 15.00 -2.81 -23.17
N ASN A 79 15.98 -2.24 -23.88
CA ASN A 79 16.68 -1.03 -23.51
C ASN A 79 15.61 -0.06 -23.04
N THR A 80 15.51 0.04 -21.73
CA THR A 80 14.67 0.97 -21.03
C THR A 80 15.15 2.31 -21.58
N LYS A 81 14.36 2.91 -22.49
CA LYS A 81 14.05 4.32 -22.31
C LYS A 81 13.57 4.35 -20.87
N GLY A 82 14.52 4.60 -19.97
CA GLY A 82 14.24 4.74 -18.58
C GLY A 82 13.05 5.67 -18.58
N LEU A 83 11.98 5.27 -17.89
CA LEU A 83 11.25 6.28 -17.19
C LEU A 83 12.32 6.90 -16.29
N VAL A 84 12.99 7.92 -16.83
CA VAL A 84 13.69 8.94 -16.09
C VAL A 84 12.57 9.47 -15.23
N MET A 85 12.40 8.85 -14.06
CA MET A 85 11.72 9.50 -12.95
C MET A 85 12.60 10.73 -12.75
N ASP A 86 12.06 11.85 -13.18
CA ASP A 86 12.47 13.18 -12.79
C ASP A 86 12.85 13.11 -11.30
N GLN A 87 14.16 13.12 -10.99
CA GLN A 87 14.67 12.89 -9.62
C GLN A 87 14.20 14.00 -8.66
N ASP A 88 13.55 15.03 -9.18
CA ASP A 88 12.96 16.15 -8.47
C ASP A 88 11.48 15.94 -8.06
N LYS A 89 10.83 14.82 -8.45
CA LYS A 89 9.42 14.55 -8.09
C LYS A 89 9.27 13.64 -6.88
N VAL A 90 8.66 14.20 -5.83
CA VAL A 90 8.26 13.47 -4.62
C VAL A 90 7.23 12.38 -4.98
N PRO A 91 7.48 11.10 -4.66
CA PRO A 91 6.53 10.02 -4.94
C PRO A 91 5.24 10.18 -4.13
N HIS A 92 4.10 9.97 -4.78
CA HIS A 92 2.78 10.11 -4.16
C HIS A 92 2.06 8.75 -4.13
N VAL A 93 1.74 8.28 -2.92
CA VAL A 93 1.08 7.00 -2.65
C VAL A 93 -0.35 7.23 -2.19
N VAL A 94 -1.31 6.55 -2.84
CA VAL A 94 -2.72 6.53 -2.44
C VAL A 94 -3.01 5.24 -1.68
N PHE A 95 -3.46 5.34 -0.44
CA PHE A 95 -3.87 4.21 0.39
C PHE A 95 -5.38 3.98 0.31
N LEU A 96 -5.77 2.74 0.00
CA LEU A 96 -7.16 2.28 -0.12
C LEU A 96 -7.40 1.12 0.87
N PRO A 97 -7.55 1.42 2.18
CA PRO A 97 -7.94 0.41 3.15
C PRO A 97 -9.37 -0.08 2.91
N LEU A 98 -9.63 -1.32 3.29
CA LEU A 98 -10.99 -1.75 3.51
C LEU A 98 -11.58 -0.94 4.67
N PRO A 99 -12.83 -0.46 4.56
CA PRO A 99 -13.50 0.33 5.60
C PRO A 99 -13.90 -0.49 6.85
N LEU A 100 -13.10 -1.49 7.21
CA LEU A 100 -13.20 -2.31 8.41
C LEU A 100 -12.08 -1.93 9.38
N SER A 101 -12.41 -1.81 10.67
CA SER A 101 -11.48 -1.32 11.70
C SER A 101 -10.16 -2.08 11.80
N GLY A 102 -10.16 -3.39 11.51
CA GLY A 102 -8.97 -4.24 11.50
C GLY A 102 -8.00 -3.98 10.34
N ASN A 103 -8.43 -3.31 9.27
CA ASN A 103 -7.61 -3.03 8.09
C ASN A 103 -7.11 -1.57 8.03
N VAL A 104 -7.90 -0.62 8.55
CA VAL A 104 -7.55 0.81 8.54
C VAL A 104 -6.31 1.09 9.38
N LYS A 105 -6.21 0.56 10.61
CA LYS A 105 -5.09 0.89 11.51
C LYS A 105 -3.71 0.46 10.99
N PRO A 106 -3.51 -0.79 10.51
CA PRO A 106 -2.21 -1.18 9.98
C PRO A 106 -1.82 -0.39 8.73
N MET A 107 -2.78 -0.09 7.84
CA MET A 107 -2.51 0.72 6.65
C MET A 107 -2.19 2.16 7.01
N LEU A 108 -2.83 2.73 8.04
CA LEU A 108 -2.53 4.07 8.53
C LEU A 108 -1.12 4.15 9.11
N ALA A 109 -0.74 3.19 9.96
CA ALA A 109 0.62 3.13 10.50
C ALA A 109 1.68 3.02 9.39
N LEU A 110 1.45 2.21 8.36
CA LEU A 110 2.34 2.15 7.20
C LEU A 110 2.40 3.47 6.44
N ALA A 111 1.25 4.12 6.26
CA ALA A 111 1.15 5.40 5.56
C ALA A 111 1.92 6.51 6.31
N GLU A 112 1.85 6.53 7.64
CA GLU A 112 2.62 7.45 8.48
C GLU A 112 4.13 7.23 8.32
N LEU A 113 4.60 5.98 8.36
CA LEU A 113 6.01 5.64 8.14
C LEU A 113 6.51 6.09 6.75
N LEU A 114 5.69 5.95 5.71
CA LEU A 114 6.04 6.44 4.38
C LEU A 114 6.05 7.98 4.31
N CYS A 115 5.13 8.65 5.01
CA CYS A 115 5.14 10.10 5.11
C CYS A 115 6.42 10.61 5.79
N ASP A 116 6.87 9.95 6.85
CA ASP A 116 8.13 10.27 7.53
C ASP A 116 9.35 10.04 6.61
N ALA A 117 9.25 9.06 5.71
CA ALA A 117 10.21 8.83 4.63
C ALA A 117 10.07 9.80 3.44
N SER A 118 9.36 10.93 3.62
CA SER A 118 9.16 11.99 2.61
C SER A 118 8.32 11.60 1.39
N PHE A 119 7.46 10.58 1.49
CA PHE A 119 6.46 10.32 0.46
C PHE A 119 5.24 11.23 0.67
N LEU A 120 4.62 11.68 -0.43
CA LEU A 120 3.27 12.27 -0.34
C LEU A 120 2.25 11.15 -0.17
N ILE A 121 1.33 11.35 0.76
CA ILE A 121 0.33 10.34 1.11
C ILE A 121 -1.07 10.91 0.94
N THR A 122 -1.92 10.16 0.23
CA THR A 122 -3.37 10.33 0.27
C THR A 122 -3.99 9.07 0.85
N PHE A 123 -4.60 9.18 2.02
CA PHE A 123 -5.26 8.06 2.72
C PHE A 123 -6.77 8.18 2.56
N VAL A 124 -7.36 7.25 1.81
CA VAL A 124 -8.79 7.27 1.50
C VAL A 124 -9.57 6.52 2.56
N ASN A 125 -10.48 7.21 3.23
CA ASN A 125 -11.44 6.64 4.17
C ASN A 125 -12.82 6.55 3.53
N SER A 126 -13.71 5.74 4.11
CA SER A 126 -15.13 5.97 3.90
C SER A 126 -15.59 7.16 4.75
N ASP A 127 -16.66 7.86 4.33
CA ASP A 127 -17.19 9.02 5.06
C ASP A 127 -17.46 8.71 6.54
N TYR A 128 -17.98 7.52 6.85
CA TYR A 128 -18.17 7.04 8.22
C TYR A 128 -16.88 6.88 9.02
N ASN A 129 -15.84 6.30 8.41
CA ASN A 129 -14.56 6.14 9.09
C ASN A 129 -13.86 7.49 9.25
N HIS A 130 -14.06 8.41 8.32
CA HIS A 130 -13.55 9.77 8.40
C HIS A 130 -14.22 10.57 9.52
N ASP A 131 -15.56 10.57 9.60
CA ASP A 131 -16.30 11.19 10.71
C ASP A 131 -15.84 10.65 12.07
N ARG A 132 -15.66 9.33 12.17
CA ARG A 132 -15.16 8.72 13.41
C ARG A 132 -13.72 9.11 13.73
N LEU A 133 -12.87 9.25 12.72
CA LEU A 133 -11.48 9.70 12.88
C LEU A 133 -11.43 11.12 13.41
N GLU A 134 -12.22 12.04 12.85
CA GLU A 134 -12.31 13.44 13.29
C GLU A 134 -12.75 13.58 14.76
N ARG A 135 -13.60 12.67 15.25
CA ARG A 135 -14.03 12.67 16.66
C ARG A 135 -12.95 12.26 17.65
N VAL A 136 -11.94 11.51 17.21
CA VAL A 136 -10.92 10.91 18.10
C VAL A 136 -9.51 11.42 17.84
N MET A 137 -9.28 12.14 16.75
CA MET A 137 -7.99 12.66 16.32
C MET A 137 -8.08 14.15 16.01
N ASP A 138 -7.15 14.94 16.57
CA ASP A 138 -6.91 16.31 16.15
C ASP A 138 -6.17 16.31 14.80
N ILE A 139 -6.95 16.36 13.71
CA ILE A 139 -6.45 16.35 12.34
C ILE A 139 -5.53 17.56 12.05
N PRO A 140 -5.87 18.80 12.44
CA PRO A 140 -4.94 19.93 12.30
C PRO A 140 -3.58 19.69 12.96
N ALA A 141 -3.56 19.20 14.20
CA ALA A 141 -2.29 18.87 14.87
C ALA A 141 -1.55 17.73 14.18
N PHE A 142 -2.26 16.75 13.62
CA PHE A 142 -1.67 15.69 12.82
C PHE A 142 -0.99 16.24 11.55
N TYR A 143 -1.65 17.11 10.78
CA TYR A 143 -1.04 17.70 9.59
C TYR A 143 0.16 18.59 9.88
N ASN A 144 0.19 19.26 11.04
CA ASN A 144 1.39 19.99 11.46
C ASN A 144 2.60 19.06 11.68
N ARG A 145 2.37 17.82 12.14
CA ARG A 145 3.43 16.81 12.30
C ARG A 145 3.77 16.10 10.99
N SER A 146 2.79 15.92 10.11
CA SER A 146 2.90 15.14 8.87
C SER A 146 2.32 15.92 7.66
N PRO A 147 2.99 16.99 7.19
CA PRO A 147 2.46 17.89 6.15
C PRO A 147 2.33 17.23 4.76
N GLY A 148 3.07 16.14 4.52
CA GLY A 148 2.95 15.31 3.31
C GLY A 148 1.70 14.43 3.29
N PHE A 149 0.99 14.31 4.42
CA PHE A 149 -0.17 13.45 4.57
C PHE A 149 -1.47 14.20 4.25
N ARG A 150 -2.44 13.51 3.65
CA ARG A 150 -3.80 14.01 3.46
C ARG A 150 -4.79 12.87 3.65
N PHE A 151 -5.83 13.12 4.45
CA PHE A 151 -7.00 12.24 4.49
C PHE A 151 -8.00 12.72 3.45
N VAL A 152 -8.64 11.77 2.77
CA VAL A 152 -9.76 12.02 1.86
C VAL A 152 -10.86 11.03 2.22
N SER A 153 -12.12 11.44 2.13
CA SER A 153 -13.24 10.54 2.30
C SER A 153 -14.01 10.34 0.99
N ILE A 154 -14.57 9.14 0.83
CA ILE A 154 -15.54 8.82 -0.22
C ILE A 154 -16.72 8.06 0.39
N SER A 155 -17.88 8.15 -0.24
CA SER A 155 -19.04 7.38 0.22
C SER A 155 -18.87 5.88 -0.01
N ASP A 156 -19.25 5.10 1.00
CA ASP A 156 -19.39 3.65 0.92
C ASP A 156 -20.83 3.19 0.62
N GLY A 157 -21.73 4.14 0.32
CA GLY A 157 -23.11 3.88 -0.03
C GLY A 157 -24.01 3.50 1.16
N LEU A 158 -23.52 3.63 2.40
CA LEU A 158 -24.30 3.40 3.62
C LEU A 158 -24.51 4.70 4.41
N PRO A 159 -25.64 4.86 5.10
CA PRO A 159 -25.89 5.99 6.01
C PRO A 159 -24.81 6.15 7.10
N LEU A 160 -24.48 7.39 7.46
CA LEU A 160 -23.44 7.71 8.44
C LEU A 160 -23.75 7.26 9.87
N ASP A 161 -25.03 7.21 10.23
CA ASP A 161 -25.51 6.81 11.55
C ASP A 161 -25.58 5.28 11.73
N GLN A 162 -25.42 4.51 10.65
CA GLN A 162 -25.54 3.06 10.69
C GLN A 162 -24.19 2.41 11.04
N PRO A 163 -24.05 1.61 12.11
CA PRO A 163 -22.78 0.98 12.48
C PRO A 163 -22.36 -0.15 11.53
N ARG A 164 -21.06 -0.28 11.22
CA ARG A 164 -20.55 -1.19 10.17
C ARG A 164 -20.12 -2.52 10.81
N ILE A 165 -21.10 -3.21 11.38
CA ILE A 165 -20.93 -4.43 12.18
C ILE A 165 -21.87 -5.56 11.72
N GLY A 166 -21.43 -6.80 11.86
CA GLY A 166 -22.26 -7.97 11.58
C GLY A 166 -22.72 -8.03 10.11
N PRO A 167 -23.98 -8.41 9.83
CA PRO A 167 -24.47 -8.66 8.47
C PRO A 167 -24.38 -7.47 7.51
N ILE A 168 -24.34 -6.24 8.02
CA ILE A 168 -24.22 -5.03 7.18
C ILE A 168 -22.89 -4.97 6.41
N ILE A 169 -21.86 -5.67 6.89
CA ILE A 169 -20.56 -5.75 6.24
C ILE A 169 -20.71 -6.34 4.83
N PHE A 170 -21.70 -7.23 4.61
CA PHE A 170 -22.00 -7.74 3.28
C PHE A 170 -22.54 -6.64 2.35
N GLN A 171 -23.41 -5.76 2.84
CA GLN A 171 -23.91 -4.62 2.05
C GLN A 171 -22.80 -3.63 1.72
N LEU A 172 -21.88 -3.39 2.65
CA LEU A 172 -20.68 -2.60 2.41
C LEU A 172 -19.88 -3.17 1.21
N PHE A 173 -19.69 -4.49 1.16
CA PHE A 173 -19.02 -5.15 0.02
C PHE A 173 -19.79 -5.03 -1.30
N PHE A 174 -21.12 -5.13 -1.29
CA PHE A 174 -21.94 -4.95 -2.50
C PHE A 174 -21.89 -3.50 -3.00
N ASN A 175 -22.08 -2.53 -2.11
CA ASN A 175 -22.09 -1.10 -2.42
C ASN A 175 -20.72 -0.57 -2.86
N THR A 176 -19.64 -1.23 -2.43
CA THR A 176 -18.28 -0.91 -2.87
C THR A 176 -18.18 -0.91 -4.41
N ARG A 177 -18.83 -1.86 -5.12
CA ARG A 177 -18.81 -1.91 -6.59
C ARG A 177 -19.57 -0.77 -7.25
N THR A 178 -20.74 -0.44 -6.72
CA THR A 178 -21.72 0.42 -7.39
C THR A 178 -21.56 1.89 -7.01
N VAL A 179 -21.11 2.18 -5.79
CA VAL A 179 -20.96 3.54 -5.25
C VAL A 179 -19.49 3.94 -5.14
N SER A 180 -18.67 3.17 -4.42
CA SER A 180 -17.30 3.60 -4.15
C SER A 180 -16.38 3.53 -5.37
N LYS A 181 -16.63 2.62 -6.33
CA LYS A 181 -15.82 2.50 -7.56
C LYS A 181 -15.82 3.77 -8.42
N PRO A 182 -16.98 4.33 -8.83
CA PRO A 182 -17.00 5.56 -9.62
C PRO A 182 -16.41 6.74 -8.84
N LEU A 183 -16.71 6.87 -7.55
CA LEU A 183 -16.16 7.93 -6.70
C LEU A 183 -14.63 7.86 -6.58
N LEU A 184 -14.09 6.65 -6.39
CA LEU A 184 -12.64 6.43 -6.37
C LEU A 184 -12.00 6.80 -7.72
N ARG A 185 -12.66 6.47 -8.84
CA ARG A 185 -12.16 6.84 -10.17
C ARG A 185 -12.10 8.37 -10.33
N GLU A 186 -13.14 9.07 -9.93
CA GLU A 186 -13.20 10.54 -9.97
C GLU A 186 -12.12 11.17 -9.08
N LEU A 187 -11.92 10.62 -7.88
CA LEU A 187 -10.85 11.05 -6.97
C LEU A 187 -9.46 10.87 -7.60
N LEU A 188 -9.18 9.72 -8.21
CA LEU A 188 -7.88 9.48 -8.83
C LEU A 188 -7.62 10.42 -10.02
N ILE A 189 -8.66 10.73 -10.80
CA ILE A 189 -8.57 11.70 -11.90
C ILE A 189 -8.28 13.10 -11.34
N SER A 190 -8.99 13.53 -10.30
CA SER A 190 -8.79 14.86 -9.70
C SER A 190 -7.41 14.99 -9.06
N LEU A 191 -6.91 13.95 -8.39
CA LEU A 191 -5.55 13.92 -7.84
C LEU A 191 -4.48 14.00 -8.95
N GLY A 192 -4.73 13.39 -10.12
CA GLY A 192 -3.81 13.45 -11.26
C GLY A 192 -3.76 14.81 -11.96
N GLN A 193 -4.82 15.62 -11.84
CA GLN A 193 -4.94 16.95 -12.45
C GLN A 193 -4.59 18.09 -11.50
N SER A 194 -4.42 17.80 -10.20
CA SER A 194 -4.10 18.80 -9.19
C SER A 194 -2.75 19.47 -9.47
N THR A 195 -2.70 20.79 -9.32
CA THR A 195 -1.47 21.59 -9.39
C THR A 195 -0.81 21.76 -8.02
N GLU A 196 -1.50 21.40 -6.93
CA GLU A 196 -0.98 21.55 -5.56
C GLU A 196 0.07 20.50 -5.18
N ARG A 197 -0.02 19.29 -5.74
CA ARG A 197 0.80 18.13 -5.36
C ARG A 197 1.17 17.33 -6.60
N SER A 198 2.24 16.55 -6.51
CA SER A 198 2.59 15.60 -7.57
C SER A 198 1.45 14.58 -7.76
N PRO A 199 1.19 14.16 -9.01
CA PRO A 199 0.14 13.19 -9.30
C PRO A 199 0.48 11.85 -8.62
N PRO A 200 -0.54 11.05 -8.22
CA PRO A 200 -0.31 9.72 -7.67
C PRO A 200 0.57 8.85 -8.58
N THR A 201 1.62 8.27 -8.02
CA THR A 201 2.54 7.35 -8.71
C THR A 201 2.38 5.91 -8.24
N CYS A 202 1.68 5.67 -7.13
CA CYS A 202 1.47 4.36 -6.53
C CYS A 202 0.10 4.29 -5.85
N ILE A 203 -0.58 3.14 -5.95
CA ILE A 203 -1.81 2.86 -5.20
C ILE A 203 -1.55 1.60 -4.36
N MET A 204 -1.69 1.73 -3.04
CA MET A 204 -1.63 0.64 -2.09
C MET A 204 -3.04 0.29 -1.62
N TYR A 205 -3.53 -0.87 -2.00
CA TYR A 205 -4.89 -1.32 -1.69
C TYR A 205 -4.87 -2.67 -0.99
N SER A 206 -5.88 -2.92 -0.16
CA SER A 206 -6.08 -4.21 0.50
C SER A 206 -6.56 -5.26 -0.52
N ARG A 207 -5.95 -6.45 -0.57
CA ARG A 207 -6.20 -7.50 -1.59
C ARG A 207 -7.66 -7.94 -1.74
N TRP A 208 -8.50 -7.73 -0.73
CA TRP A 208 -9.93 -7.99 -0.83
C TRP A 208 -10.69 -6.97 -1.70
N THR A 209 -10.08 -5.87 -2.13
CA THR A 209 -10.66 -4.95 -3.11
C THR A 209 -10.62 -5.48 -4.55
N ASP A 210 -10.27 -6.76 -4.78
CA ASP A 210 -10.55 -7.47 -6.03
C ASP A 210 -12.05 -7.44 -6.42
N VAL A 211 -12.92 -6.95 -5.52
CA VAL A 211 -14.28 -6.49 -5.84
C VAL A 211 -14.31 -5.44 -6.97
N PHE A 212 -13.23 -4.70 -7.21
CA PHE A 212 -13.13 -3.70 -8.28
C PHE A 212 -12.64 -4.23 -9.63
N ARG A 213 -12.11 -5.46 -9.70
CA ARG A 213 -11.63 -6.07 -10.95
C ARG A 213 -12.80 -6.62 -11.79
N TYR A 214 -12.83 -6.19 -13.06
CA TYR A 214 -13.32 -6.93 -14.22
C TYR A 214 -12.14 -6.98 -15.19
#